data_AF-A0AAV9P3Z4-F1
#
_entry.id   AF-A0AAV9P3Z4-F1
#
_cell.length_a   1.000
_cell.length_b   1.000
_cell.length_c   1.000
_cell.angle_alpha   90.00
_cell.angle_beta   90.00
_cell.angle_gamma   90.00
#
_symmetry.space_group_name_H-M   'P 1'
#
loop_
_entity.id
_entity.type
_entity.pdbx_description
1 polymer ?
#
loop_
_entity_poly.entity_id
_entity_poly.type
_entity_poly.pdbx_seq_one_letter_code
_entity_poly.pdbx_strand_id
1 'polypeptide(L)'
;MAPVKTPLRLAGPTNIFRISPRVPVLPAAITARSATTDSAAARRRAVTVANDTGRVPWQQLSFGEKAARTTQQSFNFGLILLGVVATGGVATVLWLEVFSTDSKTAVFNRAADRIRKDPTSLELLAGEGLHSKREISAHGEPSWSRWARNRTIASRLEKDRAGVEHLHMHFYVEGPVANGTVNLHMQKQPGQKEFEYYMLALDVPGKQRHYLEDPNKKKMDQRGQGRMFGVRWN
;
A
#
# COMPACT_ATOMS: atom_id res chain seq x y z
N MET A 1 -45.01 -21.03 -34.13
CA MET A 1 -44.06 -21.94 -34.82
C MET A 1 -42.66 -21.51 -34.40
N ALA A 2 -42.14 -22.11 -33.33
CA ALA A 2 -40.86 -21.76 -32.71
C ALA A 2 -39.91 -22.96 -32.84
N PRO A 3 -38.64 -22.77 -33.25
CA PRO A 3 -37.68 -23.85 -33.20
C PRO A 3 -37.00 -23.91 -31.83
N VAL A 4 -37.24 -25.03 -31.16
CA VAL A 4 -36.58 -25.51 -29.95
C VAL A 4 -35.08 -25.71 -30.23
N LYS A 5 -34.21 -25.00 -29.50
CA LYS A 5 -32.76 -25.25 -29.49
C LYS A 5 -32.38 -26.12 -28.29
N THR A 6 -31.98 -27.33 -28.59
CA THR A 6 -31.45 -28.38 -27.71
C THR A 6 -30.14 -27.95 -27.03
N PRO A 7 -29.91 -28.23 -25.74
CA PRO A 7 -28.63 -27.96 -25.09
C PRO A 7 -27.62 -29.09 -25.34
N LEU A 8 -26.43 -28.73 -25.85
CA LEU A 8 -25.25 -29.61 -25.93
C LEU A 8 -24.67 -29.82 -24.52
N ARG A 9 -24.67 -31.07 -24.04
CA ARG A 9 -23.95 -31.52 -22.84
C ARG A 9 -22.45 -31.61 -23.13
N LEU A 10 -21.65 -30.88 -22.36
CA LEU A 10 -20.19 -31.01 -22.33
C LEU A 10 -19.82 -32.23 -21.47
N ALA A 11 -19.22 -33.26 -22.07
CA ALA A 11 -18.69 -34.42 -21.36
C ALA A 11 -17.33 -34.05 -20.74
N GLY A 12 -17.21 -34.14 -19.41
CA GLY A 12 -15.95 -33.95 -18.70
C GLY A 12 -15.01 -35.15 -18.88
N PRO A 13 -13.67 -34.96 -18.84
CA PRO A 13 -12.72 -36.05 -18.96
C PRO A 13 -12.66 -36.88 -17.67
N THR A 14 -13.10 -38.13 -17.75
CA THR A 14 -12.98 -39.15 -16.71
C THR A 14 -11.53 -39.66 -16.66
N ASN A 15 -10.77 -39.25 -15.64
CA ASN A 15 -9.41 -39.74 -15.40
C ASN A 15 -9.49 -41.13 -14.73
N ILE A 16 -9.31 -42.19 -15.53
CA ILE A 16 -9.26 -43.58 -15.05
C ILE A 16 -7.82 -43.88 -14.59
N PHE A 17 -7.59 -43.90 -13.29
CA PHE A 17 -6.34 -44.38 -12.70
C PHE A 17 -6.24 -45.90 -12.89
N ARG A 18 -5.39 -46.33 -13.83
CA ARG A 18 -5.08 -47.75 -14.07
C ARG A 18 -3.88 -48.13 -13.19
N ILE A 19 -4.14 -48.85 -12.10
CA ILE A 19 -3.10 -49.41 -11.23
C ILE A 19 -2.61 -50.71 -11.89
N SER A 20 -1.37 -50.73 -12.38
CA SER A 20 -0.71 -51.95 -12.85
C SER A 20 -0.06 -52.69 -11.67
N PRO A 21 -0.21 -54.02 -11.54
CA PRO A 21 0.47 -54.79 -10.51
C PRO A 21 1.97 -54.91 -10.84
N ARG A 22 2.81 -54.57 -9.86
CA ARG A 22 4.28 -54.67 -9.93
C ARG A 22 4.68 -56.12 -9.66
N VAL A 23 5.28 -56.79 -10.64
CA VAL A 23 5.87 -58.14 -10.49
C VAL A 23 7.13 -58.03 -9.61
N PRO A 24 7.31 -58.87 -8.56
CA PRO A 24 8.53 -58.85 -7.76
C PRO A 24 9.66 -59.53 -8.55
N VAL A 25 10.72 -58.76 -8.84
CA VAL A 25 11.97 -59.28 -9.41
C VAL A 25 12.82 -59.80 -8.25
N LEU A 26 13.14 -61.09 -8.28
CA LEU A 26 14.05 -61.75 -7.32
C LEU A 26 15.48 -61.18 -7.48
N PRO A 27 16.26 -61.02 -6.40
CA PRO A 27 17.63 -60.55 -6.51
C PRO A 27 18.53 -61.65 -7.07
N ALA A 28 19.14 -61.40 -8.23
CA ALA A 28 20.22 -62.23 -8.74
C ALA A 28 21.44 -62.11 -7.83
N ALA A 29 21.95 -63.26 -7.36
CA ALA A 29 23.14 -63.35 -6.53
C ALA A 29 24.35 -62.79 -7.28
N ILE A 30 24.88 -61.66 -6.81
CA ILE A 30 26.12 -61.08 -7.33
C ILE A 30 27.27 -61.87 -6.69
N THR A 31 27.91 -62.72 -7.50
CA THR A 31 29.17 -63.37 -7.13
C THR A 31 30.21 -62.29 -6.84
N ALA A 32 30.64 -62.17 -5.58
CA ALA A 32 31.73 -61.30 -5.17
C ALA A 32 33.02 -61.80 -5.84
N ARG A 33 33.44 -61.11 -6.90
CA ARG A 33 34.81 -61.20 -7.40
C ARG A 33 35.67 -60.30 -6.53
N SER A 34 36.48 -60.90 -5.68
CA SER A 34 37.55 -60.22 -4.94
C SER A 34 38.51 -59.58 -5.93
N ALA A 35 38.30 -58.29 -6.22
CA ALA A 35 39.28 -57.48 -6.92
C ALA A 35 40.33 -57.07 -5.89
N THR A 36 41.56 -57.46 -6.20
CA THR A 36 42.79 -57.15 -5.48
C THR A 36 42.90 -55.66 -5.20
N THR A 37 43.23 -55.36 -3.95
CA THR A 37 43.53 -54.06 -3.39
C THR A 37 44.79 -53.48 -4.05
N ASP A 38 44.63 -52.74 -5.15
CA ASP A 38 45.58 -51.71 -5.52
C ASP A 38 44.99 -50.37 -5.09
N SER A 39 45.50 -49.89 -3.96
CA SER A 39 45.21 -48.60 -3.34
C SER A 39 45.73 -47.44 -4.21
N ALA A 40 45.15 -47.24 -5.39
CA ALA A 40 45.17 -45.95 -6.06
C ALA A 40 44.05 -45.11 -5.45
N ALA A 41 44.37 -44.33 -4.41
CA ALA A 41 43.46 -43.37 -3.82
C ALA A 41 42.79 -42.54 -4.93
N ALA A 42 41.50 -42.79 -5.17
CA ALA A 42 40.73 -42.09 -6.19
C ALA A 42 40.85 -40.58 -5.92
N ARG A 43 41.55 -39.85 -6.79
CA ARG A 43 41.69 -38.39 -6.70
C ARG A 43 40.30 -37.77 -6.66
N ARG A 44 39.88 -37.32 -5.48
CA ARG A 44 38.61 -36.61 -5.29
C ARG A 44 38.58 -35.40 -6.23
N ARG A 45 37.48 -35.22 -6.97
CA ARG A 45 37.29 -34.02 -7.81
C ARG A 45 37.22 -32.79 -6.90
N ALA A 46 37.93 -31.73 -7.28
CA ALA A 46 37.90 -30.47 -6.55
C ALA A 46 36.49 -29.87 -6.57
N VAL A 47 36.02 -29.42 -5.41
CA VAL A 47 34.71 -28.77 -5.26
C VAL A 47 34.82 -27.33 -5.75
N THR A 48 34.03 -27.01 -6.77
CA THR A 48 33.95 -25.65 -7.34
C THR A 48 32.55 -25.09 -7.13
N VAL A 49 32.38 -23.79 -7.37
CA VAL A 49 31.11 -23.06 -7.19
C VAL A 49 29.94 -23.68 -7.97
N ALA A 50 30.21 -24.41 -9.06
CA ALA A 50 29.19 -25.03 -9.90
C ALA A 50 28.96 -26.53 -9.65
N ASN A 51 29.90 -27.22 -9.00
CA ASN A 51 29.90 -28.70 -8.87
C ASN A 51 29.77 -29.18 -7.41
N ASP A 52 29.44 -28.30 -6.48
CA ASP A 52 29.26 -28.69 -5.08
C ASP A 52 27.92 -29.41 -4.87
N THR A 53 27.98 -30.65 -4.37
CA THR A 53 26.81 -31.50 -4.09
C THR A 53 26.59 -31.70 -2.59
N GLY A 54 27.38 -31.05 -1.73
CA GLY A 54 27.25 -31.14 -0.27
C GLY A 54 27.75 -32.45 0.37
N ARG A 55 28.13 -33.47 -0.43
CA ARG A 55 28.50 -34.81 0.05
C ARG A 55 29.85 -34.89 0.77
N VAL A 56 30.78 -33.96 0.49
CA VAL A 56 32.12 -33.94 1.10
C VAL A 56 32.08 -33.19 2.45
N PRO A 57 32.54 -33.80 3.56
CA PRO A 57 32.57 -33.16 4.88
C PRO A 57 33.48 -31.93 4.91
N TRP A 58 33.04 -30.87 5.63
CA TRP A 58 33.73 -29.57 5.72
C TRP A 58 35.23 -29.65 6.07
N GLN A 59 35.60 -30.59 6.95
CA GLN A 59 36.98 -30.77 7.41
C GLN A 59 37.93 -31.26 6.30
N GLN A 60 37.40 -31.89 5.23
CA GLN A 60 38.19 -32.48 4.13
C GLN A 60 38.26 -31.60 2.88
N LEU A 61 37.73 -30.36 2.94
CA LEU A 61 37.86 -29.39 1.86
C LEU A 61 39.11 -28.51 2.06
N SER A 62 39.81 -28.28 0.96
CA SER A 62 40.88 -27.28 0.91
C SER A 62 40.33 -25.86 1.08
N PHE A 63 41.20 -24.90 1.38
CA PHE A 63 40.82 -23.50 1.61
C PHE A 63 40.03 -22.90 0.44
N GLY A 64 40.45 -23.16 -0.81
CA GLY A 64 39.75 -22.68 -2.01
C GLY A 64 38.39 -23.35 -2.25
N GLU A 65 38.25 -24.62 -1.90
CA GLU A 65 36.97 -25.34 -2.04
C GLU A 65 35.95 -24.92 -0.97
N LYS A 66 36.42 -24.61 0.25
CA LYS A 66 35.58 -23.99 1.30
C LYS A 66 35.07 -22.64 0.84
N ALA A 67 35.96 -21.81 0.29
CA ALA A 67 35.57 -20.53 -0.29
C ALA A 67 34.51 -20.72 -1.38
N ALA A 68 34.70 -21.66 -2.31
CA ALA A 68 33.74 -21.95 -3.38
C ALA A 68 32.35 -22.37 -2.87
N ARG A 69 32.28 -23.28 -1.90
CA ARG A 69 31.02 -23.69 -1.24
C ARG A 69 30.36 -22.52 -0.52
N THR A 70 31.14 -21.72 0.22
CA THR A 70 30.64 -20.52 0.89
C THR A 70 30.13 -19.50 -0.12
N THR A 71 30.82 -19.27 -1.24
CA THR A 71 30.39 -18.32 -2.28
C THR A 71 29.04 -18.72 -2.87
N GLN A 72 28.83 -19.99 -3.19
CA GLN A 72 27.56 -20.47 -3.74
C GLN A 72 26.40 -20.28 -2.75
N GLN A 73 26.63 -20.62 -1.47
CA GLN A 73 25.64 -20.43 -0.41
C GLN A 73 25.37 -18.94 -0.14
N SER A 74 26.41 -18.11 -0.17
CA SER A 74 26.34 -16.66 0.10
C SER A 74 25.67 -15.90 -1.04
N PHE A 75 25.84 -16.34 -2.28
CA PHE A 75 25.26 -15.69 -3.45
C PHE A 75 23.72 -15.83 -3.48
N ASN A 76 23.22 -17.05 -3.28
CA ASN A 76 21.77 -17.30 -3.20
C ASN A 76 21.14 -16.54 -2.02
N PHE A 77 21.80 -16.54 -0.86
CA PHE A 77 21.36 -15.75 0.29
C PHE A 77 21.41 -14.24 0.02
N GLY A 78 22.44 -13.76 -0.67
CA GLY A 78 22.56 -12.36 -1.08
C GLY A 78 21.43 -11.93 -2.02
N LEU A 79 21.04 -12.77 -2.98
CA LEU A 79 19.88 -12.52 -3.85
C LEU A 79 18.57 -12.44 -3.05
N ILE A 80 18.37 -13.32 -2.07
CA ILE A 80 17.20 -13.28 -1.19
C ILE A 80 17.18 -11.96 -0.39
N LEU A 81 18.30 -11.58 0.23
CA LEU A 81 18.41 -10.33 0.97
C LEU A 81 18.16 -9.11 0.10
N LEU A 82 18.71 -9.10 -1.12
CA LEU A 82 18.47 -8.03 -2.09
C LEU A 82 16.98 -7.92 -2.43
N GLY A 83 16.32 -9.06 -2.67
CA GLY A 83 14.88 -9.11 -2.91
C GLY A 83 14.06 -8.59 -1.72
N VAL A 84 14.44 -8.95 -0.49
CA VAL A 84 13.79 -8.48 0.74
C VAL A 84 13.96 -6.96 0.90
N VAL A 85 15.16 -6.42 0.69
CA VAL A 85 15.42 -4.98 0.77
C VAL A 85 14.64 -4.22 -0.30
N ALA A 86 14.65 -4.70 -1.55
CA ALA A 86 13.90 -4.07 -2.63
C ALA A 86 12.39 -4.08 -2.36
N THR A 87 11.84 -5.23 -1.93
CA THR A 87 10.42 -5.36 -1.59
C THR A 87 10.05 -4.49 -0.38
N GLY A 88 10.90 -4.46 0.65
CA GLY A 88 10.73 -3.60 1.81
C GLY A 88 10.73 -2.12 1.43
N GLY A 89 11.63 -1.69 0.54
CA GLY A 89 11.67 -0.32 0.03
C GLY A 89 10.42 0.09 -0.74
N VAL A 90 9.85 -0.79 -1.56
CA VAL A 90 8.57 -0.51 -2.24
C VAL A 90 7.42 -0.46 -1.22
N ALA A 91 7.38 -1.40 -0.28
CA ALA A 91 6.35 -1.44 0.75
C ALA A 91 6.36 -0.20 1.64
N THR A 92 7.54 0.34 2.01
CA THR A 92 7.63 1.56 2.82
C THR A 92 7.13 2.78 2.07
N VAL A 93 7.45 2.93 0.79
CA VAL A 93 6.93 4.03 -0.04
C VAL A 93 5.41 3.95 -0.15
N LEU A 94 4.85 2.77 -0.42
CA LEU A 94 3.41 2.57 -0.48
C LEU A 94 2.72 2.88 0.86
N TRP A 95 3.33 2.49 1.97
CA TRP A 95 2.81 2.79 3.29
C TRP A 95 2.76 4.29 3.56
N LEU A 96 3.84 5.02 3.28
CA LEU A 96 3.94 6.45 3.54
C LEU A 96 3.04 7.29 2.63
N GLU A 97 2.92 6.92 1.35
CA GLU A 97 2.17 7.71 0.35
C GLU A 97 0.69 7.35 0.27
N VAL A 98 0.31 6.07 0.44
CA VAL A 98 -1.06 5.60 0.15
C VAL A 98 -1.83 5.25 1.42
N PHE A 99 -1.20 4.49 2.31
CA PHE A 99 -1.89 3.96 3.50
C PHE A 99 -1.78 4.85 4.73
N SER A 100 -0.84 5.79 4.73
CA SER A 100 -0.72 6.77 5.81
C SER A 100 -1.98 7.62 5.92
N THR A 101 -2.42 7.87 7.15
CA THR A 101 -3.49 8.82 7.46
C THR A 101 -3.14 10.25 7.00
N ASP A 102 -1.85 10.53 6.89
CA ASP A 102 -1.30 11.80 6.42
C ASP A 102 -1.21 11.87 4.88
N SER A 103 -1.59 10.81 4.16
CA SER A 103 -1.62 10.82 2.69
C SER A 103 -2.62 11.84 2.14
N LYS A 104 -2.28 12.44 1.01
CA LYS A 104 -3.14 13.44 0.32
C LYS A 104 -4.53 12.88 0.03
N THR A 105 -4.60 11.62 -0.39
CA THR A 105 -5.85 10.93 -0.69
C THR A 105 -6.67 10.65 0.57
N ALA A 106 -6.03 10.25 1.68
CA ALA A 106 -6.75 10.05 2.95
C ALA A 106 -7.32 11.37 3.48
N VAL A 107 -6.53 12.45 3.43
CA VAL A 107 -6.97 13.81 3.81
C VAL A 107 -8.15 14.26 2.96
N PHE A 108 -8.06 14.12 1.63
CA PHE A 108 -9.15 14.43 0.71
C PHE A 108 -10.43 13.65 1.04
N ASN A 109 -10.33 12.33 1.19
CA ASN A 109 -11.50 11.49 1.49
C ASN A 109 -12.14 11.86 2.83
N ARG A 110 -11.32 12.13 3.85
CA ARG A 110 -11.79 12.55 5.18
C ARG A 110 -12.47 13.92 5.13
N ALA A 111 -11.89 14.88 4.41
CA ALA A 111 -12.46 16.21 4.24
C ALA A 111 -13.79 16.17 3.47
N ALA A 112 -13.83 15.44 2.34
CA ALA A 112 -15.04 15.24 1.56
C ALA A 112 -16.15 14.55 2.38
N ASP A 113 -15.79 13.53 3.17
CA ASP A 113 -16.75 12.87 4.04
C ASP A 113 -17.25 13.76 5.17
N ARG A 114 -16.45 14.72 5.62
CA ARG A 114 -16.87 15.71 6.62
C ARG A 114 -17.86 16.70 6.04
N ILE A 115 -17.60 17.20 4.83
CA ILE A 115 -18.52 18.07 4.07
C ILE A 115 -19.85 17.37 3.84
N ARG A 116 -19.84 16.08 3.45
CA ARG A 116 -21.08 15.32 3.22
C ARG A 116 -21.86 14.96 4.49
N LYS A 117 -21.26 15.10 5.68
CA LYS A 117 -21.93 14.87 6.97
C LYS A 117 -22.48 16.15 7.58
N ASP A 118 -21.98 17.30 7.14
CA ASP A 118 -22.38 18.60 7.67
C ASP A 118 -23.72 19.02 7.06
N PRO A 119 -24.77 19.26 7.88
CA PRO A 119 -26.11 19.57 7.38
C PRO A 119 -26.13 20.87 6.59
N THR A 120 -25.42 21.91 7.04
CA THR A 120 -25.35 23.19 6.34
C THR A 120 -24.68 23.05 4.97
N SER A 121 -23.60 22.27 4.87
CA SER A 121 -22.97 21.98 3.58
C SER A 121 -23.90 21.22 2.63
N LEU A 122 -24.67 20.25 3.15
CA LEU A 122 -25.68 19.52 2.38
C LEU A 122 -26.76 20.46 1.87
N GLU A 123 -27.30 21.33 2.71
CA GLU A 123 -28.32 22.31 2.33
C GLU A 123 -27.82 23.29 1.26
N LEU A 124 -26.55 23.73 1.38
CA LEU A 124 -25.95 24.65 0.43
C LEU A 124 -25.79 24.05 -0.97
N LEU A 125 -25.47 22.74 -1.06
CA LEU A 125 -25.12 22.03 -2.29
C LEU A 125 -26.30 21.26 -2.92
N ALA A 126 -27.18 20.70 -2.09
CA ALA A 126 -28.28 19.83 -2.50
C ALA A 126 -29.67 20.46 -2.33
N GLY A 127 -29.79 21.56 -1.59
CA GLY A 127 -31.06 22.23 -1.32
C GLY A 127 -31.67 21.87 0.03
N GLU A 128 -32.85 22.42 0.33
CA GLU A 128 -33.59 22.11 1.55
C GLU A 128 -34.29 20.74 1.42
N GLY A 129 -33.98 19.80 2.32
CA GLY A 129 -34.58 18.47 2.32
C GLY A 129 -33.73 17.38 2.96
N LEU A 130 -34.25 16.14 2.96
CA LEU A 130 -33.50 14.97 3.40
C LEU A 130 -32.61 14.47 2.25
N HIS A 131 -31.35 14.88 2.26
CA HIS A 131 -30.38 14.51 1.22
C HIS A 131 -29.47 13.37 1.66
N SER A 132 -29.13 12.48 0.73
CA SER A 132 -28.18 11.39 0.99
C SER A 132 -26.75 11.80 0.63
N LYS A 133 -25.77 11.28 1.38
CA LYS A 133 -24.31 11.41 1.12
C LYS A 133 -23.92 11.21 -0.36
N ARG A 134 -24.65 10.35 -1.08
CA ARG A 134 -24.36 9.93 -2.46
C ARG A 134 -24.65 11.01 -3.52
N GLU A 135 -25.44 12.02 -3.19
CA GLU A 135 -25.80 13.11 -4.11
C GLU A 135 -24.66 14.12 -4.30
N ILE A 136 -23.69 14.14 -3.37
CA ILE A 136 -22.56 15.06 -3.39
C ILE A 136 -21.31 14.33 -3.88
N SER A 137 -20.87 14.69 -5.08
CA SER A 137 -19.62 14.21 -5.66
C SER A 137 -18.49 15.19 -5.34
N ALA A 138 -17.28 14.67 -5.09
CA ALA A 138 -16.10 15.47 -4.79
C ALA A 138 -14.96 15.01 -5.69
N HIS A 139 -14.18 15.95 -6.22
CA HIS A 139 -13.13 15.66 -7.19
C HIS A 139 -12.05 16.74 -7.21
N GLY A 140 -10.86 16.39 -7.73
CA GLY A 140 -9.73 17.31 -7.86
C GLY A 140 -9.87 18.33 -9.01
N GLU A 141 -8.78 18.98 -9.36
CA GLU A 141 -8.75 20.00 -10.41
C GLU A 141 -9.17 19.45 -11.79
N PRO A 142 -9.94 20.22 -12.57
CA PRO A 142 -10.26 19.85 -13.94
C PRO A 142 -9.00 19.92 -14.81
N SER A 143 -8.76 18.89 -15.62
CA SER A 143 -7.70 18.91 -16.64
C SER A 143 -8.28 19.29 -18.00
N TRP A 144 -7.58 20.15 -18.74
CA TRP A 144 -7.93 20.54 -20.11
C TRP A 144 -7.72 19.39 -21.13
N SER A 145 -6.91 18.38 -20.79
CA SER A 145 -6.64 17.24 -21.66
C SER A 145 -7.67 16.12 -21.48
N ARG A 146 -8.31 15.69 -22.58
CA ARG A 146 -9.26 14.56 -22.58
C ARG A 146 -8.62 13.22 -22.20
N TRP A 147 -7.30 13.11 -22.31
CA TRP A 147 -6.52 11.94 -21.87
C TRP A 147 -6.24 11.99 -20.36
N ALA A 148 -6.00 13.18 -19.80
CA ALA A 148 -5.72 13.39 -18.38
C ALA A 148 -6.99 13.59 -17.54
N ARG A 149 -8.03 12.76 -17.76
CA ARG A 149 -9.30 12.82 -17.02
C ARG A 149 -9.19 12.44 -15.54
N ASN A 150 -8.02 11.96 -15.10
CA ASN A 150 -7.75 11.77 -13.67
C ASN A 150 -7.58 13.15 -13.02
N ARG A 151 -8.64 13.63 -12.35
CA ARG A 151 -8.64 14.93 -11.66
C ARG A 151 -7.64 14.88 -10.50
N THR A 152 -6.47 15.50 -10.67
CA THR A 152 -5.43 15.55 -9.64
C THR A 152 -5.89 16.41 -8.48
N ILE A 153 -5.70 15.93 -7.25
CA ILE A 153 -6.00 16.72 -6.05
C ILE A 153 -4.87 17.74 -5.88
N ALA A 154 -5.19 19.02 -6.01
CA ALA A 154 -4.23 20.09 -5.82
C ALA A 154 -3.90 20.25 -4.34
N SER A 155 -2.66 19.90 -3.99
CA SER A 155 -2.17 19.93 -2.62
C SER A 155 -0.77 20.54 -2.60
N ARG A 156 -0.51 21.39 -1.61
CA ARG A 156 0.80 21.99 -1.35
C ARG A 156 1.18 21.72 0.10
N LEU A 157 2.33 21.09 0.30
CA LEU A 157 2.92 20.88 1.62
C LEU A 157 4.06 21.86 1.80
N GLU A 158 4.00 22.66 2.86
CA GLU A 158 5.02 23.65 3.22
C GLU A 158 5.49 23.40 4.64
N LYS A 159 6.73 23.76 4.94
CA LYS A 159 7.28 23.69 6.29
C LYS A 159 7.78 25.07 6.68
N ASP A 160 7.24 25.58 7.77
CA ASP A 160 7.62 26.89 8.28
C ASP A 160 8.97 26.82 9.04
N ARG A 161 9.59 27.98 9.30
CA ARG A 161 10.83 28.12 10.07
C ARG A 161 10.70 27.58 11.50
N ALA A 162 9.50 27.64 12.07
CA ALA A 162 9.20 27.05 13.37
C ALA A 162 9.09 25.51 13.34
N GLY A 163 9.23 24.89 12.17
CA GLY A 163 9.13 23.44 11.98
C GLY A 163 7.69 22.92 11.88
N VAL A 164 6.70 23.80 11.81
CA VAL A 164 5.28 23.46 11.60
C VAL A 164 5.07 23.11 10.12
N GLU A 165 4.41 21.99 9.87
CA GLU A 165 4.08 21.56 8.51
C GLU A 165 2.65 21.99 8.16
N HIS A 166 2.50 22.66 7.03
CA HIS A 166 1.24 23.19 6.52
C HIS A 166 0.84 22.45 5.26
N LEU A 167 -0.32 21.79 5.30
CA LEU A 167 -0.94 21.16 4.14
C LEU A 167 -2.09 22.04 3.67
N HIS A 168 -1.91 22.67 2.51
CA HIS A 168 -2.96 23.35 1.79
C HIS A 168 -3.51 22.43 0.72
N MET A 169 -4.83 22.31 0.64
CA MET A 169 -5.48 21.53 -0.40
C MET A 169 -6.80 22.19 -0.78
N HIS A 170 -7.12 22.12 -2.06
CA HIS A 170 -8.43 22.53 -2.53
C HIS A 170 -8.96 21.51 -3.52
N PHE A 171 -10.27 21.37 -3.54
CA PHE A 171 -10.96 20.45 -4.42
C PHE A 171 -12.38 20.95 -4.67
N TYR A 172 -13.02 20.41 -5.69
CA TYR A 172 -14.34 20.82 -6.12
C TYR A 172 -15.39 19.80 -5.67
N VAL A 173 -16.57 20.32 -5.38
CA VAL A 173 -17.71 19.55 -4.91
C VAL A 173 -18.90 19.90 -5.78
N GLU A 174 -19.54 18.89 -6.36
CA GLU A 174 -20.73 19.03 -7.19
C GLU A 174 -21.92 18.42 -6.44
N GLY A 175 -22.96 19.24 -6.25
CA GLY A 175 -24.27 18.82 -5.76
C GLY A 175 -25.34 19.03 -6.82
N PRO A 176 -26.58 18.53 -6.59
CA PRO A 176 -27.65 18.65 -7.58
C PRO A 176 -28.14 20.08 -7.80
N VAL A 177 -27.95 20.98 -6.81
CA VAL A 177 -28.40 22.37 -6.89
C VAL A 177 -27.24 23.32 -7.17
N ALA A 178 -26.11 23.11 -6.50
CA ALA A 178 -24.96 24.00 -6.60
C ALA A 178 -23.63 23.25 -6.59
N ASN A 179 -22.64 23.88 -7.22
CA ASN A 179 -21.25 23.43 -7.19
C ASN A 179 -20.45 24.39 -6.31
N GLY A 180 -19.47 23.85 -5.60
CA GLY A 180 -18.62 24.62 -4.70
C GLY A 180 -17.17 24.20 -4.78
N THR A 181 -16.32 25.02 -4.18
CA THR A 181 -14.90 24.72 -3.97
C THR A 181 -14.67 24.58 -2.47
N VAL A 182 -14.01 23.51 -2.07
CA VAL A 182 -13.59 23.31 -0.68
C VAL A 182 -12.13 23.70 -0.58
N ASN A 183 -11.85 24.59 0.37
CA ASN A 183 -10.51 25.01 0.73
C ASN A 183 -10.19 24.47 2.12
N LEU A 184 -9.10 23.71 2.23
CA LEU A 184 -8.63 23.19 3.50
C LEU A 184 -7.18 23.57 3.77
N HIS A 185 -6.92 23.88 5.02
CA HIS A 185 -5.59 24.11 5.55
C HIS A 185 -5.45 23.28 6.81
N MET A 186 -4.49 22.36 6.80
CA MET A 186 -4.13 21.58 7.97
C MET A 186 -2.73 21.96 8.41
N GLN A 187 -2.49 21.84 9.72
CA GLN A 187 -1.20 22.08 10.32
C GLN A 187 -0.78 20.89 11.17
N LYS A 188 0.53 20.62 11.22
CA LYS A 188 1.13 19.61 12.07
C LYS A 188 2.26 20.25 12.84
N GLN A 189 2.10 20.33 14.16
CA GLN A 189 3.11 20.89 15.05
C GLN A 189 4.33 19.97 15.11
N PRO A 190 5.54 20.51 15.34
CA PRO A 190 6.72 19.68 15.59
C PRO A 190 6.47 18.80 16.83
N GLY A 191 6.52 17.48 16.64
CA GLY A 191 6.26 16.48 17.69
C GLY A 191 4.85 15.88 17.69
N GLN A 192 3.91 16.47 16.96
CA GLN A 192 2.61 15.81 16.70
C GLN A 192 2.74 14.80 15.56
N LYS A 193 2.02 13.68 15.68
CA LYS A 193 2.02 12.61 14.67
C LYS A 193 1.02 12.84 13.54
N GLU A 194 -0.05 13.58 13.79
CA GLU A 194 -1.19 13.73 12.88
C GLU A 194 -1.40 15.19 12.47
N PHE A 195 -1.96 15.41 11.29
CA PHE A 195 -2.42 16.72 10.85
C PHE A 195 -3.74 17.11 11.52
N GLU A 196 -3.80 18.36 12.01
CA GLU A 196 -5.01 18.96 12.54
C GLU A 196 -5.58 19.99 11.57
N TYR A 197 -6.92 20.06 11.48
CA TYR A 197 -7.57 21.13 10.70
C TYR A 197 -7.32 22.48 11.35
N TYR A 198 -6.67 23.38 10.62
CA TYR A 198 -6.62 24.80 10.93
C TYR A 198 -7.84 25.52 10.34
N MET A 199 -8.19 25.17 9.10
CA MET A 199 -9.35 25.70 8.39
C MET A 199 -9.95 24.61 7.48
N LEU A 200 -11.27 24.52 7.46
CA LEU A 200 -12.03 23.76 6.46
C LEU A 200 -13.24 24.61 6.07
N ALA A 201 -13.26 25.09 4.82
CA ALA A 201 -14.28 25.98 4.33
C ALA A 201 -14.86 25.52 2.99
N LEU A 202 -16.17 25.67 2.84
CA LEU A 202 -16.91 25.44 1.60
C LEU A 202 -17.32 26.79 1.00
N ASP A 203 -16.89 27.01 -0.25
CA ASP A 203 -17.22 28.17 -1.06
C ASP A 203 -18.23 27.80 -2.14
N VAL A 204 -19.46 28.29 -2.01
CA VAL A 204 -20.49 28.17 -3.04
C VAL A 204 -20.70 29.54 -3.69
N PRO A 205 -20.62 29.65 -5.03
CA PRO A 205 -20.86 30.91 -5.72
C PRO A 205 -22.21 31.54 -5.34
N GLY A 206 -22.20 32.81 -4.98
CA GLY A 206 -23.41 33.55 -4.60
C GLY A 206 -23.90 33.32 -3.16
N LYS A 207 -23.19 32.52 -2.36
CA LYS A 207 -23.47 32.34 -0.93
C LYS A 207 -22.27 32.74 -0.08
N GLN A 208 -22.48 33.02 1.20
CA GLN A 208 -21.39 33.28 2.14
C GLN A 208 -20.54 32.02 2.33
N ARG A 209 -19.21 32.17 2.38
CA ARG A 209 -18.27 31.08 2.71
C ARG A 209 -18.68 30.42 4.02
N HIS A 210 -18.92 29.11 3.97
CA HIS A 210 -19.27 28.31 5.14
C HIS A 210 -18.04 27.67 5.75
N TYR A 211 -17.74 27.98 7.02
CA TYR A 211 -16.60 27.42 7.73
C TYR A 211 -17.05 26.26 8.63
N LEU A 212 -16.61 25.05 8.29
CA LEU A 212 -16.82 23.85 9.13
C LEU A 212 -15.84 23.85 10.30
N GLU A 213 -14.59 24.22 10.01
CA GLU A 213 -13.54 24.41 11.01
C GLU A 213 -12.99 25.82 10.84
N ASP A 214 -13.16 26.62 11.89
CA ASP A 214 -12.80 28.03 11.87
C ASP A 214 -11.59 28.27 12.78
N PRO A 215 -10.49 28.85 12.26
CA PRO A 215 -9.32 29.17 13.08
C PRO A 215 -9.63 30.16 14.21
N ASN A 216 -10.67 30.99 14.07
CA ASN A 216 -11.04 31.97 15.08
C ASN A 216 -11.76 31.34 16.28
N LYS A 217 -12.57 30.29 16.06
CA LYS A 217 -13.25 29.56 17.15
C LYS A 217 -12.22 28.95 18.12
N LYS A 218 -11.21 28.25 17.59
CA LYS A 218 -10.13 27.67 18.42
C LYS A 218 -9.37 28.71 19.25
N LYS A 219 -9.12 29.90 18.68
CA LYS A 219 -8.45 31.00 19.40
C LYS A 219 -9.34 31.61 20.48
N MET A 220 -10.65 31.72 20.22
CA MET A 220 -11.61 32.29 21.16
C MET A 220 -11.82 31.38 22.37
N ASP A 221 -11.90 30.07 22.17
CA ASP A 221 -12.03 29.08 23.25
C ASP A 221 -10.81 29.11 24.19
N GLN A 222 -9.60 29.19 23.63
CA GLN A 222 -8.37 29.32 24.43
C GLN A 222 -8.32 30.65 25.19
N ARG A 223 -8.84 31.73 24.62
CA ARG A 223 -8.89 33.05 25.27
C ARG A 223 -9.94 33.09 26.39
N GLY A 224 -11.04 32.36 26.24
CA GLY A 224 -12.08 32.22 27.27
C GLY A 224 -11.62 31.44 28.51
N GLN A 225 -10.73 30.46 28.36
CA GLN A 225 -10.09 29.78 29.49
C GLN A 225 -9.00 30.64 30.18
N GLY A 226 -8.49 31.66 29.50
CA GLY A 226 -7.38 32.47 29.97
C GLY A 226 -7.80 33.84 30.50
N ARG A 227 -8.27 33.89 31.75
CA ARG A 227 -8.54 35.10 32.57
C ARG A 227 -9.83 35.84 32.21
N MET A 228 -10.85 35.62 33.03
CA MET A 228 -11.95 36.56 33.23
C MET A 228 -11.72 37.23 34.59
N PHE A 229 -11.46 38.54 34.60
CA PHE A 229 -11.26 39.36 35.82
C PHE A 229 -9.97 39.15 36.63
N GLY A 230 -8.85 38.83 35.98
CA GLY A 230 -7.55 38.75 36.67
C GLY A 230 -7.35 37.51 37.55
N VAL A 231 -8.37 36.65 37.69
CA VAL A 231 -8.28 35.38 38.43
C VAL A 231 -8.20 34.22 37.43
N ARG A 232 -7.25 33.31 37.67
CA ARG A 232 -7.13 32.04 36.95
C ARG A 232 -7.96 31.00 37.70
N TRP A 233 -9.07 30.55 37.11
CA TRP A 233 -9.77 29.37 37.59
C TRP A 233 -9.11 28.15 36.94
N ASN A 234 -8.47 27.33 37.75
CA ASN A 234 -7.79 26.10 37.36
C ASN A 234 -8.57 24.89 37.89
#